data_AF-A0A267ENB5-F1
#
_entry.id   AF-A0A267ENB5-F1
#
_cell.length_a   1.000
_cell.length_b   1.000
_cell.length_c   1.000
_cell.angle_alpha   90.00
_cell.angle_beta   90.00
_cell.angle_gamma   90.00
#
_symmetry.space_group_name_H-M   'P 1'
#
loop_
_entity.id
_entity.type
_entity.pdbx_description
1 polymer ?
#
loop_
_entity_poly.entity_id
_entity_poly.type
_entity_poly.pdbx_seq_one_letter_code
_entity_poly.pdbx_strand_id
1 'polypeptide(L)'
;MGSRFSIPLDIQEIDALSRETELTVPQLNSFYRRFNRLSRGEPMLTKDDLLREQDLITNPLCDRILHAFFANGRSALTFAEFARQLAVFRRSKRPSSREAKLRFLFSMLDVGGSGFVSAAEMTAFLMLLLGDSVSDEQLGSISLRCLSEADDDGDNRVTFEEFAKALGTVEIEEQMCVAALNG
;
A
#
# COMPACT_ATOMS: atom_id res chain seq x y z
N MET A 1 29.60 7.08 -21.29
CA MET A 1 28.43 6.83 -22.16
C MET A 1 27.26 6.49 -21.25
N GLY A 2 26.46 7.49 -20.89
CA GLY A 2 25.33 7.30 -19.95
C GLY A 2 24.05 7.11 -20.74
N SER A 3 23.55 5.88 -20.82
CA SER A 3 22.24 5.59 -21.39
C SER A 3 21.18 6.34 -20.59
N ARG A 4 20.67 7.44 -21.16
CA ARG A 4 19.48 8.14 -20.66
C ARG A 4 18.28 7.23 -20.89
N PHE A 5 18.03 6.30 -19.98
CA PHE A 5 16.74 5.62 -19.87
C PHE A 5 15.73 6.72 -19.51
N SER A 6 15.10 7.26 -20.55
CA SER A 6 14.10 8.30 -20.42
C SER A 6 12.77 7.61 -20.19
N ILE A 7 12.04 8.05 -19.18
CA ILE A 7 10.67 7.62 -18.94
C ILE A 7 9.91 7.80 -20.27
N PRO A 8 9.15 6.80 -20.77
CA PRO A 8 8.37 6.86 -22.00
C PRO A 8 7.08 7.65 -21.79
N LEU A 9 7.11 8.62 -20.87
CA LEU A 9 6.04 9.56 -20.59
C LEU A 9 6.47 10.91 -21.14
N ASP A 10 5.52 11.64 -21.69
CA ASP A 10 5.78 13.00 -22.14
C ASP A 10 6.08 13.91 -20.95
N ILE A 11 6.78 15.02 -21.20
CA ILE A 11 7.14 16.01 -20.17
C ILE A 11 5.90 16.49 -19.39
N GLN A 12 4.75 16.62 -20.07
CA GLN A 12 3.48 17.00 -19.44
C GLN A 12 2.96 15.94 -18.47
N GLU A 13 3.12 14.65 -18.79
CA GLU A 13 2.70 13.55 -17.93
C GLU A 13 3.64 13.39 -16.73
N ILE A 14 4.95 13.60 -16.92
CA ILE A 14 5.93 13.62 -15.84
C ILE A 14 5.63 14.79 -14.88
N ASP A 15 5.33 15.97 -15.40
CA ASP A 15 4.96 17.14 -14.61
C ASP A 15 3.64 16.93 -13.85
N ALA A 16 2.63 16.34 -14.51
CA ALA A 16 1.35 16.02 -13.86
C ALA A 16 1.54 15.00 -12.73
N LEU A 17 2.28 13.92 -13.00
CA LEU A 17 2.57 12.88 -12.02
C LEU A 17 3.42 13.42 -10.86
N SER A 18 4.41 14.28 -11.15
CA SER A 18 5.23 14.94 -10.13
C SER A 18 4.40 15.86 -9.23
N ARG A 19 3.43 16.61 -9.80
CA ARG A 19 2.52 17.45 -9.01
C ARG A 19 1.56 16.63 -8.15
N GLU A 20 1.05 15.52 -8.68
CA GLU A 20 0.10 14.64 -8.00
C GLU A 20 0.76 13.87 -6.86
N THR A 21 1.91 13.25 -7.13
CA THR A 21 2.63 12.37 -6.19
C THR A 21 3.61 13.12 -5.30
N GLU A 22 3.89 14.39 -5.62
CA GLU A 22 4.95 15.20 -5.02
C GLU A 22 6.35 14.55 -5.12
N LEU A 23 6.53 13.62 -6.06
CA LEU A 23 7.81 13.00 -6.34
C LEU A 23 8.63 13.90 -7.26
N THR A 24 9.92 14.01 -6.96
CA THR A 24 10.85 14.75 -7.81
C THR A 24 11.15 13.98 -9.09
N VAL A 25 11.52 14.68 -10.18
CA VAL A 25 11.91 14.03 -11.44
C VAL A 25 13.03 13.00 -11.28
N PRO A 26 14.08 13.22 -10.45
CA PRO A 26 15.07 12.18 -10.16
C PRO A 26 14.48 10.93 -9.48
N GLN A 27 13.53 11.10 -8.56
CA GLN A 27 12.86 9.99 -7.90
C GLN A 27 11.98 9.20 -8.88
N LEU A 28 11.21 9.89 -9.71
CA LEU A 28 10.43 9.27 -10.79
C LEU A 28 11.32 8.48 -11.75
N ASN A 29 12.48 9.01 -12.13
CA ASN A 29 13.46 8.27 -12.95
C ASN A 29 14.00 7.01 -12.25
N SER A 30 14.25 7.08 -10.94
CA SER A 30 14.66 5.91 -10.15
C SER A 30 13.53 4.87 -10.07
N PHE A 31 12.27 5.31 -9.95
CA PHE A 31 11.12 4.40 -9.94
C PHE A 31 10.91 3.77 -11.29
N TYR A 32 11.06 4.52 -12.38
CA TYR A 32 10.93 3.99 -13.73
C TYR A 32 12.00 2.93 -14.02
N ARG A 33 13.25 3.16 -13.58
CA ARG A 33 14.30 2.14 -13.66
C ARG A 33 13.93 0.87 -12.91
N ARG A 34 13.31 1.00 -11.73
CA ARG A 34 12.85 -0.15 -10.95
C ARG A 34 11.66 -0.85 -11.63
N PHE A 35 10.67 -0.09 -12.10
CA PHE A 35 9.53 -0.57 -12.86
C PHE A 35 9.98 -1.36 -14.07
N ASN A 36 10.86 -0.80 -14.90
CA ASN A 36 11.36 -1.44 -16.11
C ASN A 36 12.14 -2.73 -15.83
N ARG A 37 12.82 -2.81 -14.68
CA ARG A 37 13.50 -4.03 -14.23
C ARG A 37 12.49 -5.10 -13.82
N LEU A 38 11.46 -4.71 -13.08
CA LEU A 38 10.39 -5.61 -12.62
C LEU A 38 9.54 -6.11 -13.80
N SER A 39 9.13 -5.21 -14.69
CA SER A 39 8.34 -5.52 -15.90
C SER A 39 9.18 -6.11 -17.04
N ARG A 40 10.50 -6.23 -16.88
CA ARG A 40 11.43 -6.77 -17.89
C ARG A 40 11.39 -6.03 -19.24
N GLY A 41 11.10 -4.73 -19.22
CA GLY A 41 10.95 -3.92 -20.43
C GLY A 41 9.51 -3.78 -20.92
N GLU A 42 8.55 -4.48 -20.32
CA GLU A 42 7.15 -4.37 -20.69
C GLU A 42 6.53 -3.05 -20.19
N PRO A 43 5.56 -2.48 -20.94
CA PRO A 43 4.92 -1.21 -20.57
C PRO A 43 4.00 -1.33 -19.35
N MET A 44 3.68 -2.55 -18.94
CA MET A 44 2.82 -2.85 -17.80
C MET A 44 3.49 -3.84 -16.86
N LEU A 45 3.25 -3.69 -15.56
CA LEU A 45 3.75 -4.56 -14.50
C LEU A 45 2.62 -5.45 -13.99
N THR A 46 2.80 -6.76 -14.05
CA THR A 46 1.79 -7.74 -13.61
C THR A 46 2.03 -8.22 -12.18
N LYS A 47 1.03 -8.91 -11.60
CA LYS A 47 1.18 -9.58 -10.29
C LYS A 47 2.30 -10.62 -10.32
N ASP A 48 2.39 -11.40 -11.40
CA ASP A 48 3.43 -12.42 -11.58
C ASP A 48 4.84 -11.82 -11.61
N ASP A 49 5.00 -10.61 -12.12
CA ASP A 49 6.30 -9.93 -12.12
C ASP A 49 6.78 -9.60 -10.71
N LEU A 50 5.88 -9.15 -9.85
CA LEU A 50 6.19 -8.85 -8.45
C LEU A 50 6.40 -10.10 -7.60
N LEU A 51 5.67 -11.19 -7.89
CA LEU A 51 5.86 -12.48 -7.22
C LEU A 51 7.20 -13.15 -7.53
N ARG A 52 7.99 -12.63 -8.49
CA ARG A 52 9.34 -13.12 -8.75
C ARG A 52 10.40 -12.48 -7.85
N GLU A 53 10.07 -11.37 -7.19
CA GLU A 53 10.99 -10.69 -6.29
C GLU A 53 11.05 -11.42 -4.94
N GLN A 54 12.20 -12.01 -4.63
CA GLN A 54 12.40 -12.79 -3.40
C GLN A 54 12.13 -11.98 -2.13
N ASP A 55 12.56 -10.71 -2.12
CA ASP A 55 12.34 -9.81 -0.99
C ASP A 55 10.85 -9.53 -0.75
N LEU A 56 10.02 -9.65 -1.78
CA LEU A 56 8.59 -9.43 -1.68
C LEU A 56 7.86 -10.71 -1.24
N ILE A 57 8.14 -11.86 -1.85
CA ILE A 57 7.46 -13.12 -1.51
C ILE A 57 7.82 -13.67 -0.13
N THR A 58 8.96 -13.28 0.43
CA THR A 58 9.34 -13.62 1.82
C THR A 58 8.63 -12.75 2.86
N ASN A 59 8.02 -11.63 2.43
CA ASN A 59 7.26 -10.78 3.31
C ASN A 59 5.87 -11.39 3.57
N PRO A 60 5.45 -11.62 4.83
CA PRO A 60 4.13 -12.19 5.14
C PRO A 60 2.97 -11.31 4.66
N LEU A 61 3.21 -10.02 4.42
CA LEU A 61 2.22 -9.10 3.85
C LEU A 61 2.21 -9.07 2.32
N CYS A 62 3.01 -9.90 1.63
CA CYS A 62 3.13 -9.90 0.17
C CYS A 62 1.75 -9.89 -0.53
N ASP A 63 0.90 -10.88 -0.23
CA ASP A 63 -0.42 -11.00 -0.85
C ASP A 63 -1.32 -9.79 -0.55
N ARG A 64 -1.17 -9.18 0.62
CA ARG A 64 -1.93 -7.99 1.04
C ARG A 64 -1.45 -6.74 0.29
N ILE A 65 -0.14 -6.58 0.16
CA ILE A 65 0.47 -5.48 -0.63
C ILE A 65 0.08 -5.62 -2.10
N LEU A 66 0.14 -6.84 -2.66
CA LEU A 66 -0.32 -7.11 -4.03
C LEU A 66 -1.82 -6.85 -4.18
N HIS A 67 -2.64 -7.24 -3.20
CA HIS A 67 -4.06 -6.91 -3.22
C HIS A 67 -4.29 -5.40 -3.29
N ALA A 68 -3.63 -4.63 -2.44
CA ALA A 68 -3.75 -3.17 -2.40
C ALA A 68 -3.23 -2.50 -3.69
N PHE A 69 -2.13 -2.98 -4.25
CA PHE A 69 -1.55 -2.44 -5.49
C PHE A 69 -2.47 -2.65 -6.70
N PHE A 70 -3.13 -3.80 -6.77
CA PHE A 70 -4.01 -4.20 -7.88
C PHE A 70 -5.50 -4.17 -7.51
N ALA A 71 -5.86 -3.37 -6.50
CA ALA A 71 -7.24 -3.17 -6.10
C ALA A 71 -8.09 -2.71 -7.32
N ASN A 72 -9.37 -3.06 -7.34
CA ASN A 72 -10.32 -2.87 -8.45
C ASN A 72 -10.22 -3.88 -9.61
N GLY A 73 -9.72 -5.10 -9.36
CA GLY A 73 -9.74 -6.19 -10.34
C GLY A 73 -8.74 -6.03 -11.49
N ARG A 74 -7.71 -5.20 -11.31
CA ARG A 74 -6.68 -4.98 -12.32
C ARG A 74 -5.67 -6.13 -12.32
N SER A 75 -5.24 -6.54 -13.50
CA SER A 75 -4.21 -7.57 -13.68
C SER A 75 -2.81 -6.99 -13.89
N ALA A 76 -2.72 -5.71 -14.27
CA ALA A 76 -1.47 -5.03 -14.59
C ALA A 76 -1.52 -3.54 -14.19
N LEU A 77 -0.35 -2.96 -13.91
CA LEU A 77 -0.16 -1.55 -13.57
C LEU A 77 0.73 -0.85 -14.60
N THR A 78 0.32 0.35 -14.99
CA THR A 78 1.17 1.28 -15.74
C THR A 78 2.24 1.90 -14.83
N PHE A 79 3.27 2.50 -15.42
CA PHE A 79 4.29 3.22 -14.62
C PHE A 79 3.68 4.33 -13.75
N ALA A 80 2.72 5.09 -14.27
CA ALA A 80 2.08 6.17 -13.51
C ALA A 80 1.34 5.63 -12.28
N GLU A 81 0.64 4.49 -12.41
CA GLU A 81 -0.06 3.85 -11.31
C GLU A 81 0.92 3.25 -10.30
N PHE A 82 1.97 2.59 -10.77
CA PHE A 82 3.05 2.09 -9.92
C PHE A 82 3.69 3.23 -9.09
N ALA A 83 3.95 4.38 -9.72
CA ALA A 83 4.48 5.56 -9.04
C ALA A 83 3.51 6.11 -7.99
N ARG A 84 2.20 6.16 -8.28
CA ARG A 84 1.17 6.56 -7.30
C ARG A 84 1.11 5.63 -6.10
N GLN A 85 1.14 4.31 -6.33
CA GLN A 85 1.14 3.31 -5.25
C GLN A 85 2.37 3.48 -4.35
N LEU A 86 3.55 3.72 -4.95
CA LEU A 86 4.77 3.96 -4.17
C LEU A 86 4.82 5.33 -3.49
N ALA A 87 4.17 6.35 -4.06
CA ALA A 87 4.14 7.70 -3.51
C ALA A 87 3.50 7.74 -2.11
N VAL A 88 2.60 6.80 -1.81
CA VAL A 88 1.98 6.66 -0.48
C VAL A 88 3.04 6.48 0.61
N PHE A 89 4.16 5.81 0.33
CA PHE A 89 5.23 5.55 1.30
C PHE A 89 6.27 6.67 1.41
N ARG A 90 6.00 7.84 0.82
CA ARG A 90 6.85 9.02 0.99
C ARG A 90 6.65 9.64 2.38
N ARG A 91 7.69 10.29 2.89
CA ARG A 91 7.55 11.15 4.06
C ARG A 91 6.84 12.45 3.67
N SER A 92 5.66 12.65 4.23
CA SER A 92 4.88 13.87 4.07
C SER A 92 4.08 14.13 5.33
N LYS A 93 4.03 15.39 5.74
CA LYS A 93 3.21 15.86 6.88
C LYS A 93 1.87 16.45 6.43
N ARG A 94 1.50 16.30 5.15
CA ARG A 94 0.24 16.82 4.63
C ARG A 94 -0.92 15.90 5.05
N PRO A 95 -2.09 16.46 5.43
CA PRO A 95 -3.28 15.66 5.75
C PRO A 95 -3.69 14.70 4.62
N SER A 96 -3.57 15.13 3.35
CA SER A 96 -3.86 14.29 2.18
C SER A 96 -2.96 13.06 2.07
N SER A 97 -1.71 13.17 2.53
CA SER A 97 -0.79 12.02 2.56
C SER A 97 -1.14 11.04 3.68
N ARG A 98 -1.63 11.54 4.82
CA ARG A 98 -2.13 10.69 5.90
C ARG A 98 -3.33 9.90 5.43
N GLU A 99 -4.30 10.56 4.80
CA GLU A 99 -5.49 9.90 4.26
C GLU A 99 -5.11 8.83 3.23
N ALA A 100 -4.18 9.13 2.31
CA ALA A 100 -3.71 8.14 1.34
C ALA A 100 -3.04 6.91 2.01
N LYS A 101 -2.26 7.12 3.08
CA LYS A 101 -1.65 6.02 3.87
C LYS A 101 -2.71 5.18 4.57
N LEU A 102 -3.70 5.82 5.19
CA LEU A 102 -4.82 5.13 5.84
C LEU A 102 -5.65 4.34 4.82
N ARG A 103 -5.94 4.92 3.65
CA ARG A 103 -6.65 4.23 2.56
C ARG A 103 -5.88 2.99 2.08
N PHE A 104 -4.56 3.10 1.99
CA PHE A 104 -3.71 1.97 1.60
C PHE A 104 -3.67 0.87 2.67
N LEU A 105 -3.58 1.22 3.96
CA LEU A 105 -3.71 0.24 5.05
C LEU A 105 -5.08 -0.44 5.03
N PHE A 106 -6.14 0.34 4.84
CA PHE A 106 -7.50 -0.16 4.79
C PHE A 106 -7.70 -1.14 3.62
N SER A 107 -7.16 -0.85 2.43
CA SER A 107 -7.25 -1.76 1.28
C SER A 107 -6.40 -3.03 1.42
N MET A 108 -5.41 -3.02 2.31
CA MET A 108 -4.74 -4.26 2.73
C MET A 108 -5.61 -5.10 3.67
N LEU A 109 -6.51 -4.49 4.45
CA LEU A 109 -7.44 -5.22 5.34
C LEU A 109 -8.67 -5.75 4.59
N ASP A 110 -9.34 -4.89 3.81
CA ASP A 110 -10.57 -5.21 3.04
C ASP A 110 -10.24 -5.99 1.76
N VAL A 111 -9.92 -7.27 1.93
CA VAL A 111 -9.61 -8.20 0.84
C VAL A 111 -10.86 -8.54 0.04
N GLY A 112 -12.03 -8.55 0.69
CA GLY A 112 -13.32 -8.77 0.04
C GLY A 112 -13.75 -7.63 -0.88
N GLY A 113 -13.14 -6.44 -0.77
CA GLY A 113 -13.55 -5.23 -1.48
C GLY A 113 -14.97 -4.81 -1.11
N SER A 114 -15.39 -5.12 0.11
CA SER A 114 -16.73 -4.90 0.63
C SER A 114 -16.97 -3.46 1.07
N GLY A 115 -15.89 -2.68 1.21
CA GLY A 115 -15.88 -1.31 1.71
C GLY A 115 -15.83 -1.21 3.24
N PHE A 116 -15.80 -2.33 3.94
CA PHE A 116 -15.68 -2.45 5.38
C PHE A 116 -14.71 -3.57 5.75
N VAL A 117 -14.09 -3.49 6.92
CA VAL A 117 -13.26 -4.58 7.45
C VAL A 117 -14.12 -5.42 8.37
N SER A 118 -14.28 -6.69 8.02
CA SER A 118 -14.96 -7.68 8.85
C SER A 118 -14.04 -8.27 9.91
N ALA A 119 -14.64 -8.92 10.92
CA ALA A 119 -13.86 -9.63 11.94
C ALA A 119 -12.94 -10.72 11.39
N ALA A 120 -13.38 -11.40 10.33
CA ALA A 120 -12.59 -12.43 9.68
C ALA A 120 -11.36 -11.82 8.98
N GLU A 121 -11.53 -10.68 8.30
CA GLU A 121 -10.44 -9.97 7.62
C GLU A 121 -9.42 -9.40 8.59
N MET A 122 -9.88 -8.79 9.69
CA MET A 122 -9.01 -8.31 10.77
C MET A 122 -8.21 -9.46 11.39
N THR A 123 -8.87 -10.57 11.70
CA THR A 123 -8.21 -11.75 12.27
C THR A 123 -7.18 -12.33 11.31
N ALA A 124 -7.52 -12.47 10.03
CA ALA A 124 -6.60 -12.97 9.02
C ALA A 124 -5.38 -12.05 8.84
N PHE A 125 -5.57 -10.73 8.93
CA PHE A 125 -4.46 -9.79 8.87
C PHE A 125 -3.55 -9.88 10.11
N LEU A 126 -4.13 -9.94 11.31
CA LEU A 126 -3.35 -10.12 12.55
C LEU A 126 -2.61 -11.47 12.57
N MET A 127 -3.18 -12.52 11.98
CA MET A 127 -2.53 -13.83 11.86
C MET A 127 -1.21 -13.74 11.08
N LEU A 128 -1.16 -12.95 10.01
CA LEU A 128 0.05 -12.74 9.21
C LEU A 128 1.16 -12.01 9.99
N LEU A 129 0.78 -11.20 10.98
CA LEU A 129 1.73 -10.38 11.75
C LEU A 129 2.15 -11.03 13.07
N LEU A 130 1.24 -11.76 13.71
CA LEU A 130 1.37 -12.21 15.08
C LEU A 130 1.20 -13.72 15.24
N GLY A 131 0.81 -14.45 14.18
CA GLY A 131 0.42 -15.86 14.25
C GLY A 131 1.48 -16.80 14.85
N ASP A 132 2.77 -16.50 14.67
CA ASP A 132 3.86 -17.29 15.27
C ASP A 132 4.09 -16.98 16.77
N SER A 133 3.49 -15.90 17.28
CA SER A 133 3.77 -15.36 18.63
C SER A 133 2.60 -15.45 19.60
N VAL A 134 1.38 -15.74 19.13
CA VAL A 134 0.15 -15.82 19.94
C VAL A 134 -0.72 -16.99 19.51
N SER A 135 -1.48 -17.55 20.45
CA SER A 135 -2.43 -18.63 20.13
C SER A 135 -3.63 -18.11 19.34
N ASP A 136 -4.32 -18.99 18.61
CA ASP A 136 -5.54 -18.66 17.87
C ASP A 136 -6.62 -18.02 18.76
N GLU A 137 -6.74 -18.49 20.01
CA GLU A 137 -7.67 -17.93 21.00
C GLU A 137 -7.30 -16.49 21.39
N GLN A 138 -6.01 -16.23 21.62
CA GLN A 138 -5.51 -14.88 21.92
C GLN A 138 -5.66 -13.97 20.71
N LEU A 139 -5.37 -14.47 19.51
CA LEU A 139 -5.53 -13.74 18.26
C LEU A 139 -6.99 -13.32 18.04
N GLY A 140 -7.92 -14.24 18.25
CA GLY A 140 -9.35 -13.95 18.19
C GLY A 140 -9.77 -12.90 19.22
N SER A 141 -9.26 -12.98 20.46
CA SER A 141 -9.54 -11.98 21.49
C SER A 141 -8.99 -10.60 21.14
N ILE A 142 -7.77 -10.52 20.61
CA ILE A 142 -7.15 -9.26 20.16
C ILE A 142 -7.96 -8.68 19.00
N SER A 143 -8.30 -9.50 18.00
CA SER A 143 -9.10 -9.09 16.84
C SER A 143 -10.44 -8.49 17.25
N LEU A 144 -11.20 -9.18 18.11
CA LEU A 144 -12.49 -8.70 18.60
C LEU A 144 -12.36 -7.40 19.39
N ARG A 145 -11.31 -7.24 20.19
CA ARG A 145 -11.05 -5.98 20.90
C ARG A 145 -10.74 -4.84 19.93
N CYS A 146 -9.86 -5.06 18.96
CA CYS A 146 -9.51 -4.04 17.98
C CYS A 146 -10.72 -3.60 17.14
N LEU A 147 -11.62 -4.53 16.79
CA LEU A 147 -12.88 -4.19 16.12
C LEU A 147 -13.79 -3.39 17.03
N SER A 148 -14.05 -3.88 18.25
CA SER A 148 -14.93 -3.20 19.20
C SER A 148 -14.44 -1.82 19.61
N GLU A 149 -13.13 -1.56 19.56
CA GLU A 149 -12.55 -0.24 19.83
C GLU A 149 -12.68 0.71 18.64
N ALA A 150 -12.78 0.18 17.42
CA ALA A 150 -12.90 0.96 16.19
C ALA A 150 -14.36 1.18 15.75
N ASP A 151 -15.21 0.17 15.94
CA ASP A 151 -16.64 0.13 15.62
C ASP A 151 -17.43 1.08 16.55
N ASP A 152 -17.88 2.21 16.00
CA ASP A 152 -18.54 3.29 16.75
C ASP A 152 -20.06 3.11 16.75
N ASP A 153 -20.61 2.42 15.74
CA ASP A 153 -22.05 2.24 15.57
C ASP A 153 -22.58 0.85 15.98
N GLY A 154 -21.68 -0.10 16.25
CA GLY A 154 -21.96 -1.43 16.78
C GLY A 154 -22.44 -2.43 15.73
N ASP A 155 -22.21 -2.18 14.44
CA ASP A 155 -22.63 -3.08 13.36
C ASP A 155 -21.69 -4.30 13.16
N ASN A 156 -20.62 -4.39 13.96
CA ASN A 156 -19.55 -5.39 13.91
C ASN A 156 -18.72 -5.35 12.63
N ARG A 157 -18.66 -4.19 11.98
CA ARG A 157 -17.82 -3.90 10.82
C ARG A 157 -17.07 -2.61 11.12
N VAL A 158 -15.96 -2.41 10.40
CA VAL A 158 -15.20 -1.17 10.51
C VAL A 158 -15.13 -0.52 9.15
N THR A 159 -15.82 0.60 9.02
CA THR A 159 -15.75 1.47 7.84
C THR A 159 -14.41 2.20 7.78
N PHE A 160 -14.09 2.79 6.62
CA PHE A 160 -12.88 3.60 6.50
C PHE A 160 -12.86 4.78 7.50
N GLU A 161 -14.02 5.37 7.78
CA GLU A 161 -14.15 6.53 8.66
C GLU A 161 -13.84 6.16 10.11
N GLU A 162 -14.37 5.03 10.58
CA GLU A 162 -14.07 4.43 11.88
C GLU A 162 -12.60 4.03 12.00
N PHE A 163 -12.06 3.38 10.98
CA PHE A 163 -10.64 3.02 10.93
C PHE A 163 -9.74 4.25 11.03
N ALA A 164 -10.05 5.32 10.28
CA ALA A 164 -9.30 6.57 10.30
C ALA A 164 -9.40 7.28 11.66
N LYS A 165 -10.57 7.24 12.31
CA LYS A 165 -10.82 7.77 13.65
C LYS A 165 -10.03 6.99 14.71
N ALA A 166 -10.09 5.66 14.68
CA ALA A 166 -9.37 4.77 15.60
C ALA A 166 -7.85 4.98 15.53
N LEU A 167 -7.32 5.18 14.32
CA LEU A 167 -5.91 5.47 14.11
C LEU A 167 -5.52 6.94 14.25
N GLY A 168 -6.47 7.83 14.58
CA GLY A 168 -6.29 9.28 14.64
C GLY A 168 -5.14 9.73 15.54
N THR A 169 -4.83 8.96 16.60
CA THR A 169 -3.75 9.24 17.56
C THR A 169 -2.41 8.59 17.18
N VAL A 170 -2.38 7.74 16.15
CA VAL A 170 -1.19 7.02 15.71
C VAL A 170 -0.42 7.85 14.67
N GLU A 171 0.90 7.99 14.89
CA GLU A 171 1.84 8.68 13.99
C GLU A 171 2.23 7.81 12.78
N ILE A 172 1.28 7.56 11.90
CA ILE A 172 1.44 6.71 10.71
C ILE A 172 2.36 7.36 9.67
N GLU A 173 2.47 8.68 9.68
CA GLU A 173 3.26 9.45 8.73
C GLU A 173 4.74 9.07 8.79
N GLU A 174 5.27 8.78 9.98
CA GLU A 174 6.67 8.44 10.20
C GLU A 174 6.94 6.95 10.07
N GLN A 175 5.96 6.11 10.42
CA GLN A 175 6.09 4.65 10.40
C GLN A 175 5.91 4.04 9.00
N MET A 176 5.01 4.59 8.17
CA MET A 176 4.82 4.14 6.79
C MET A 176 5.64 4.97 5.81
N CYS A 177 6.96 4.90 5.96
CA CYS A 177 7.92 5.57 5.10
C CYS A 177 8.98 4.61 4.60
N VAL A 178 9.20 4.55 3.28
CA VAL A 178 10.32 3.79 2.73
C VAL A 178 11.52 4.73 2.60
N ALA A 179 12.59 4.46 3.35
CA ALA A 179 13.80 5.30 3.39
C ALA A 179 14.40 5.58 1.99
N ALA A 180 14.32 4.60 1.08
CA ALA A 180 14.75 4.74 -0.30
C ALA A 180 13.97 5.79 -1.13
N LEU A 181 12.82 6.27 -0.62
CA LEU A 181 11.99 7.29 -1.26
C LEU A 181 12.20 8.70 -0.68
N ASN A 182 13.00 8.82 0.39
CA ASN A 182 13.17 10.05 1.15
C ASN A 182 14.56 10.68 0.97
N GLY A 183 15.36 10.15 0.03
CA GLY A 183 16.68 10.65 -0.37
C GLY A 183 16.68 11.28 -1.75
#